data_AF-A0A514ZU96-F1
#
_entry.id   AF-A0A514ZU96-F1
#
_cell.length_a   1.000
_cell.length_b   1.000
_cell.length_c   1.000
_cell.angle_alpha   90.00
_cell.angle_beta   90.00
_cell.angle_gamma   90.00
#
_symmetry.space_group_name_H-M   'P 1'
#
loop_
_entity.id
_entity.type
_entity.pdbx_description
1 polymer ?
#
loop_
_entity_poly.entity_id
_entity_poly.type
_entity_poly.pdbx_seq_one_letter_code
_entity_poly.pdbx_strand_id
1 'polypeptide(L)'
;MRTFLVLSLTFLGIQLAQATHLIGGYIQAKAASGSSLTYEITVTLYSYIGPATTEASSISVCFGDGNTATVTRASLVNVPLGSNNISSGIGINTYRINHTYAGPGVYTLMTSLTNRTPAVNVLNSTVQQEPLALTTTFTTVSAANQTPSLSIPTTGLYIPINQKITLPLHAIDVDGDSLVYGLAKSQTNTMSDFCNYRQMSTYQFPNDATHQGTYKLNSRTGDLTWDAPTKLGNYTIVISISEYRNGVLLSQTAQEIMVIVADLPGTPSTIPAYEPAIEGNGIITAIPNYIDSDMVLTAFPSPVEDRLQVVIQTSNPTTATLQLLDINGRNVHEQTFNRASREHEQSINMTSLAPGTYLVRAMVGGRSLLRKIVKR
;
A
#
# COMPACT_ATOMS: atom_id res chain seq x y z
N MET A 1 -42.81 23.41 -30.29
CA MET A 1 -42.63 22.29 -29.34
C MET A 1 -41.55 21.29 -29.76
N ARG A 2 -41.51 20.78 -31.00
CA ARG A 2 -40.49 19.79 -31.43
C ARG A 2 -39.04 20.28 -31.35
N THR A 3 -38.75 21.53 -31.70
CA THR A 3 -37.42 22.14 -31.59
C THR A 3 -36.95 22.33 -30.14
N PHE A 4 -37.86 22.61 -29.22
CA PHE A 4 -37.55 22.76 -27.79
C PHE A 4 -37.24 21.40 -27.13
N LEU A 5 -37.90 20.32 -27.58
CA LEU A 5 -37.66 18.96 -27.10
C LEU A 5 -36.28 18.43 -27.52
N VAL A 6 -35.85 18.74 -28.74
CA VAL A 6 -34.52 18.35 -29.26
C VAL A 6 -33.40 19.08 -28.51
N LEU A 7 -33.59 20.37 -28.18
CA LEU A 7 -32.62 21.15 -27.40
C LEU A 7 -32.54 20.70 -25.93
N SER A 8 -33.65 20.23 -25.33
CA SER A 8 -33.65 19.59 -24.01
C SER A 8 -32.95 18.23 -24.02
N LEU A 9 -33.12 17.42 -25.07
CA LEU A 9 -32.47 16.11 -25.16
C LEU A 9 -30.94 16.22 -25.38
N THR A 10 -30.45 17.27 -26.06
CA THR A 10 -29.01 17.49 -26.24
C THR A 10 -28.33 18.02 -24.97
N PHE A 11 -29.03 18.77 -24.12
CA PHE A 11 -28.51 19.21 -22.81
C PHE A 11 -28.49 18.10 -21.75
N LEU A 12 -29.39 17.10 -21.83
CA LEU A 12 -29.37 15.92 -20.95
C LEU A 12 -28.26 14.90 -21.28
N GLY A 13 -27.59 15.05 -22.43
CA GLY A 13 -26.54 14.13 -22.90
C GLY A 13 -25.11 14.54 -22.57
N ILE A 14 -24.88 15.68 -21.90
CA ILE A 14 -23.53 16.12 -21.53
C ILE A 14 -23.08 15.32 -20.30
N GLN A 15 -22.77 14.04 -20.49
CA GLN A 15 -21.91 13.35 -19.54
C GLN A 15 -20.53 13.98 -19.65
N LEU A 16 -20.08 14.61 -18.56
CA LEU A 16 -18.71 15.08 -18.44
C LEU A 16 -17.79 13.87 -18.65
N ALA A 17 -17.13 13.80 -19.81
CA ALA A 17 -16.06 12.84 -20.03
C ALA A 17 -14.92 13.21 -19.07
N GLN A 18 -14.78 12.46 -17.98
CA GLN A 18 -13.74 12.66 -16.99
C GLN A 18 -12.55 11.78 -17.36
N ALA A 19 -11.40 12.41 -17.60
CA ALA A 19 -10.18 11.70 -17.97
C ALA A 19 -9.44 11.21 -16.72
N THR A 20 -9.33 9.89 -16.56
CA THR A 20 -8.38 9.26 -15.62
C THR A 20 -7.06 9.03 -16.32
N HIS A 21 -5.94 9.46 -15.75
CA HIS A 21 -4.65 9.30 -16.43
C HIS A 21 -3.51 8.91 -15.51
N LEU A 22 -3.56 9.20 -14.21
CA LEU A 22 -2.45 8.89 -13.31
C LEU A 22 -2.47 7.42 -12.89
N ILE A 23 -1.35 6.74 -13.08
CA ILE A 23 -1.19 5.31 -12.81
C ILE A 23 -0.12 5.01 -11.76
N GLY A 24 0.48 6.04 -11.16
CA GLY A 24 1.45 5.90 -10.07
C GLY A 24 2.58 6.91 -10.12
N GLY A 25 3.62 6.64 -9.35
CA GLY A 25 4.82 7.47 -9.25
C GLY A 25 5.61 7.22 -7.98
N TYR A 26 6.63 8.04 -7.76
CA TYR A 26 7.39 8.13 -6.52
C TYR A 26 8.09 9.49 -6.40
N ILE A 27 8.67 9.76 -5.22
CA ILE A 27 9.48 10.96 -4.97
C ILE A 27 10.90 10.53 -4.59
N GLN A 28 11.89 11.24 -5.12
CA GLN A 28 13.30 11.03 -4.81
C GLN A 28 13.89 12.31 -4.20
N ALA A 29 14.76 12.16 -3.21
CA ALA A 29 15.53 13.25 -2.63
C ALA A 29 17.03 12.96 -2.82
N LYS A 30 17.75 13.93 -3.37
CA LYS A 30 19.19 13.85 -3.60
C LYS A 30 19.89 15.03 -2.93
N ALA A 31 20.83 14.77 -2.03
CA ALA A 31 21.64 15.83 -1.45
C ALA A 31 22.43 16.58 -2.55
N ALA A 32 22.37 17.91 -2.53
CA ALA A 32 23.12 18.75 -3.45
C ALA A 32 24.62 18.73 -3.08
N SER A 33 25.50 18.66 -4.09
CA SER A 33 26.93 18.64 -3.85
C SER A 33 27.38 19.89 -3.09
N GLY A 34 28.10 19.70 -1.98
CA GLY A 34 28.62 20.80 -1.15
C GLY A 34 27.62 21.42 -0.16
N SER A 35 26.40 20.89 -0.05
CA SER A 35 25.41 21.30 0.95
C SER A 35 24.91 20.12 1.76
N SER A 36 24.79 20.28 3.08
CA SER A 36 24.20 19.26 3.97
C SER A 36 22.68 19.35 4.06
N LEU A 37 22.10 20.50 3.68
CA LEU A 37 20.67 20.80 3.89
C LEU A 37 19.93 21.17 2.59
N THR A 38 20.62 21.23 1.45
CA THR A 38 19.98 21.46 0.15
C THR A 38 19.81 20.14 -0.57
N TYR A 39 18.59 19.87 -1.04
CA TYR A 39 18.23 18.64 -1.74
C TYR A 39 17.57 18.97 -3.08
N GLU A 40 18.00 18.29 -4.14
CA GLU A 40 17.23 18.19 -5.38
C GLU A 40 16.12 17.16 -5.16
N ILE A 41 14.89 17.63 -5.23
CA ILE A 41 13.69 16.81 -5.11
C ILE A 41 13.17 16.54 -6.51
N THR A 42 13.05 15.25 -6.82
CA THR A 42 12.52 14.77 -8.09
C THR A 42 11.23 14.03 -7.85
N VAL A 43 10.12 14.51 -8.42
CA VAL A 43 8.87 13.75 -8.47
C VAL A 43 8.77 13.10 -9.84
N THR A 44 8.57 11.79 -9.87
CA THR A 44 8.32 11.04 -11.09
C THR A 44 6.89 10.52 -11.07
N LEU A 45 6.08 10.99 -12.00
CA LEU A 45 4.68 10.59 -12.17
C LEU A 45 4.50 9.77 -13.44
N TYR A 46 3.74 8.68 -13.32
CA TYR A 46 3.36 7.83 -14.42
C TYR A 46 1.92 8.13 -14.83
N SER A 47 1.68 8.32 -16.12
CA SER A 47 0.34 8.45 -16.66
C SER A 47 0.15 7.76 -18.00
N TYR A 48 -1.09 7.40 -18.35
CA TYR A 48 -1.42 7.02 -19.72
C TYR A 48 -1.15 8.18 -20.68
N ILE A 49 -0.65 7.90 -21.88
CA ILE A 49 -0.48 8.93 -22.91
C ILE A 49 -1.86 9.39 -23.40
N GLY A 50 -2.07 10.70 -23.36
CA GLY A 50 -3.26 11.39 -23.86
C GLY A 50 -3.18 12.91 -23.61
N PRO A 51 -4.24 13.67 -23.94
CA PRO A 51 -4.28 15.12 -23.70
C PRO A 51 -4.02 15.50 -22.23
N ALA A 52 -4.47 14.68 -21.27
CA ALA A 52 -4.22 14.93 -19.85
C ALA A 52 -2.73 14.83 -19.46
N THR A 53 -1.93 14.01 -20.17
CA THR A 53 -0.48 13.92 -19.98
C THR A 53 0.21 15.26 -20.28
N THR A 54 -0.29 16.01 -21.27
CA THR A 54 0.25 17.31 -21.64
C THR A 54 -0.19 18.44 -20.69
N GLU A 55 -1.39 18.34 -20.12
CA GLU A 55 -2.00 19.35 -19.22
C GLU A 55 -1.40 19.39 -17.81
N ALA A 56 -0.80 18.29 -17.31
CA ALA A 56 -0.11 18.25 -16.00
C ALA A 56 1.23 19.02 -16.02
N SER A 57 1.21 20.29 -16.41
CA SER A 57 2.41 21.12 -16.60
C SER A 57 3.11 21.52 -15.30
N SER A 58 2.39 21.48 -14.17
CA SER A 58 2.93 21.72 -12.83
C SER A 58 2.22 20.89 -11.77
N ILE A 59 2.90 20.70 -10.64
CA ILE A 59 2.39 19.99 -9.47
C ILE A 59 2.73 20.75 -8.19
N SER A 60 1.97 20.53 -7.12
CA SER A 60 2.33 21.00 -5.79
C SER A 60 3.15 19.95 -5.04
N VAL A 61 4.22 20.39 -4.39
CA VAL A 61 5.09 19.56 -3.54
C VAL A 61 5.13 20.16 -2.15
N CYS A 62 4.93 19.31 -1.14
CA CYS A 62 5.13 19.63 0.26
C CYS A 62 6.48 19.08 0.71
N PHE A 63 7.28 19.92 1.37
CA PHE A 63 8.64 19.55 1.78
C PHE A 63 8.73 18.92 3.17
N GLY A 64 7.64 18.90 3.93
CA GLY A 64 7.59 18.33 5.28
C GLY A 64 8.17 19.23 6.37
N ASP A 65 8.56 20.47 6.03
CA ASP A 65 9.06 21.50 6.95
C ASP A 65 8.07 22.69 7.10
N GLY A 66 6.85 22.52 6.59
CA GLY A 66 5.83 23.57 6.53
C GLY A 66 5.86 24.39 5.23
N ASN A 67 6.91 24.28 4.41
CA ASN A 67 6.98 24.93 3.11
C ASN A 67 6.38 24.06 1.99
N THR A 68 5.87 24.72 0.97
CA THR A 68 5.36 24.10 -0.25
C THR A 68 5.85 24.85 -1.48
N ALA A 69 5.87 24.19 -2.64
CA ALA A 69 6.15 24.84 -3.91
C ALA A 69 5.29 24.26 -5.03
N THR A 70 4.97 25.10 -6.01
CA THR A 70 4.46 24.66 -7.31
C THR A 70 5.65 24.45 -8.25
N VAL A 71 5.83 23.22 -8.71
CA VAL A 71 6.97 22.79 -9.51
C VAL A 71 6.51 22.55 -10.95
N THR A 72 7.18 23.19 -11.91
CA THR A 72 6.91 22.96 -13.33
C THR A 72 7.59 21.69 -13.82
N ARG A 73 6.99 21.04 -14.81
CA ARG A 73 7.51 19.82 -15.41
C ARG A 73 8.87 20.08 -16.07
N ALA A 74 9.88 19.34 -15.67
CA ALA A 74 11.22 19.38 -16.24
C ALA A 74 11.31 18.55 -17.52
N SER A 75 10.67 17.37 -17.57
CA SER A 75 10.63 16.53 -18.76
C SER A 75 9.38 15.64 -18.84
N LEU A 76 9.05 15.21 -20.06
CA LEU A 76 8.05 14.18 -20.35
C LEU A 76 8.68 13.17 -21.31
N VAL A 77 8.76 11.91 -20.90
CA VAL A 77 9.25 10.80 -21.73
C VAL A 77 8.10 9.82 -21.98
N ASN A 78 7.83 9.51 -23.24
CA ASN A 78 6.81 8.54 -23.61
C ASN A 78 7.45 7.17 -23.83
N VAL A 79 7.00 6.17 -23.08
CA VAL A 79 7.43 4.78 -23.19
C VAL A 79 6.30 3.97 -23.82
N PRO A 80 6.51 3.35 -25.00
CA PRO A 80 5.48 2.55 -25.64
C PRO A 80 5.20 1.28 -24.83
N LEU A 81 3.92 0.93 -24.68
CA LEU A 81 3.47 -0.27 -23.95
C LEU A 81 3.15 -1.46 -24.87
N GLY A 82 3.61 -1.42 -26.12
CA GLY A 82 3.13 -2.30 -27.18
C GLY A 82 1.75 -1.86 -27.70
N SER A 83 1.38 -2.33 -28.89
CA SER A 83 0.12 -1.96 -29.54
C SER A 83 -1.07 -2.58 -28.82
N ASN A 84 -1.92 -1.76 -28.19
CA ASN A 84 -3.23 -2.18 -27.71
C ASN A 84 -4.26 -1.04 -27.82
N ASN A 85 -5.53 -1.37 -27.59
CA ASN A 85 -6.67 -0.47 -27.80
C ASN A 85 -6.95 0.50 -26.62
N ILE A 86 -6.09 0.57 -25.59
CA ILE A 86 -6.34 1.37 -24.36
C ILE A 86 -5.45 2.62 -24.33
N SER A 87 -4.15 2.48 -24.53
CA SER A 87 -3.22 3.62 -24.68
C SER A 87 -1.99 3.18 -25.45
N SER A 88 -1.43 4.07 -26.28
CA SER A 88 -0.21 3.82 -27.04
C SER A 88 1.05 3.74 -26.17
N GLY A 89 0.97 4.10 -24.88
CA GLY A 89 2.09 4.03 -23.97
C GLY A 89 1.87 4.73 -22.63
N ILE A 90 2.95 4.90 -21.88
CA ILE A 90 3.02 5.63 -20.60
C ILE A 90 3.81 6.90 -20.81
N GLY A 91 3.29 8.02 -20.32
CA GLY A 91 4.05 9.25 -20.11
C GLY A 91 4.70 9.24 -18.72
N ILE A 92 6.02 9.39 -18.69
CA ILE A 92 6.81 9.60 -17.48
C ILE A 92 7.06 11.11 -17.35
N ASN A 93 6.34 11.75 -16.44
CA ASN A 93 6.48 13.17 -16.14
C ASN A 93 7.48 13.34 -15.00
N THR A 94 8.52 14.14 -15.21
CA THR A 94 9.54 14.43 -14.19
C THR A 94 9.48 15.90 -13.79
N TYR A 95 9.41 16.17 -12.50
CA TYR A 95 9.41 17.51 -11.91
C TYR A 95 10.62 17.61 -10.98
N ARG A 96 11.37 18.70 -11.07
CA ARG A 96 12.59 18.90 -10.27
C ARG A 96 12.59 20.25 -9.60
N ILE A 97 12.96 20.28 -8.32
CA ILE A 97 13.13 21.51 -7.56
C ILE A 97 14.22 21.33 -6.52
N ASN A 98 15.03 22.37 -6.30
CA ASN A 98 15.95 22.42 -5.17
C ASN A 98 15.26 23.04 -3.97
N HIS A 99 15.35 22.39 -2.82
CA HIS A 99 14.84 22.91 -1.55
C HIS A 99 15.95 22.90 -0.50
N THR A 100 16.00 23.94 0.33
CA THR A 100 16.97 24.06 1.43
C THR A 100 16.24 24.05 2.76
N TYR A 101 16.54 23.06 3.60
CA TYR A 101 15.96 22.94 4.93
C TYR A 101 16.65 23.86 5.92
N ALA A 102 15.89 24.38 6.89
CA ALA A 102 16.42 25.28 7.93
C ALA A 102 17.37 24.58 8.92
N GLY A 103 17.32 23.25 9.03
CA GLY A 103 18.18 22.48 9.91
C GLY A 103 18.15 20.98 9.62
N PRO A 104 18.99 20.19 10.33
CA PRO A 104 18.95 18.74 10.27
C PRO A 104 17.64 18.19 10.86
N GLY A 105 17.08 17.15 10.27
CA GLY A 105 15.82 16.55 10.72
C GLY A 105 15.40 15.33 9.92
N VAL A 106 14.16 14.92 10.13
CA VAL A 106 13.46 13.93 9.31
C VAL A 106 12.30 14.65 8.63
N TYR A 107 12.24 14.56 7.31
CA TYR A 107 11.27 15.27 6.49
C TYR A 107 10.50 14.28 5.62
N THR A 108 9.20 14.51 5.48
CA THR A 108 8.34 13.74 4.58
C THR A 108 7.96 14.61 3.40
N LEU A 109 8.50 14.27 2.24
CA LEU A 109 8.08 14.83 0.96
C LEU A 109 6.72 14.25 0.59
N MET A 110 5.86 15.11 0.02
CA MET A 110 4.55 14.69 -0.45
C MET A 110 4.16 15.43 -1.72
N THR A 111 3.49 14.72 -2.63
CA THR A 111 2.66 15.34 -3.65
C THR A 111 1.31 14.62 -3.70
N SER A 112 0.28 15.34 -4.14
CA SER A 112 -1.06 14.80 -4.30
C SER A 112 -1.69 15.32 -5.58
N LEU A 113 -2.26 14.42 -6.36
CA LEU A 113 -2.91 14.76 -7.62
C LEU A 113 -4.25 14.06 -7.79
N THR A 114 -5.21 14.75 -8.41
CA THR A 114 -6.52 14.20 -8.78
C THR A 114 -6.42 13.39 -10.07
N ASN A 115 -7.53 12.73 -10.48
CA ASN A 115 -7.63 11.96 -11.73
C ASN A 115 -6.76 10.70 -11.77
N ARG A 116 -6.61 10.07 -10.60
CA ARG A 116 -6.08 8.72 -10.45
C ARG A 116 -6.95 7.70 -11.18
N THR A 117 -6.33 6.75 -11.87
CA THR A 117 -7.05 5.68 -12.56
C THR A 117 -7.66 4.69 -11.55
N PRO A 118 -8.97 4.37 -11.65
CA PRO A 118 -9.62 3.32 -10.86
C PRO A 118 -8.93 1.95 -11.00
N ALA A 119 -8.94 1.18 -9.91
CA ALA A 119 -8.31 -0.13 -9.83
C ALA A 119 -9.24 -1.15 -9.15
N VAL A 120 -9.18 -2.40 -9.60
CA VAL A 120 -10.02 -3.50 -9.10
C VAL A 120 -9.81 -3.75 -7.61
N ASN A 121 -8.58 -3.60 -7.13
CA ASN A 121 -8.20 -3.80 -5.72
C ASN A 121 -8.34 -2.54 -4.85
N VAL A 122 -9.11 -1.56 -5.33
CA VAL A 122 -9.54 -0.41 -4.55
C VAL A 122 -11.07 -0.37 -4.59
N LEU A 123 -11.71 -0.77 -3.49
CA LEU A 123 -13.16 -0.85 -3.42
C LEU A 123 -13.80 0.53 -3.63
N ASN A 124 -14.87 0.58 -4.42
CA ASN A 124 -15.56 1.81 -4.78
C ASN A 124 -14.65 2.89 -5.40
N SER A 125 -13.52 2.50 -6.03
CA SER A 125 -12.62 3.46 -6.67
C SER A 125 -13.35 4.25 -7.75
N THR A 126 -13.50 5.56 -7.54
CA THR A 126 -13.97 6.50 -8.54
C THR A 126 -12.91 7.56 -8.77
N VAL A 127 -12.89 8.15 -9.96
CA VAL A 127 -11.93 9.19 -10.39
C VAL A 127 -11.85 10.38 -9.42
N GLN A 128 -12.93 10.62 -8.67
CA GLN A 128 -13.19 11.86 -7.93
C GLN A 128 -12.87 11.79 -6.44
N GLN A 129 -12.72 10.60 -5.84
CA GLN A 129 -12.78 10.50 -4.38
C GLN A 129 -11.44 10.21 -3.71
N GLU A 130 -10.43 9.76 -4.46
CA GLU A 130 -9.17 9.34 -3.88
C GLU A 130 -7.97 9.80 -4.71
N PRO A 131 -7.42 11.00 -4.43
CA PRO A 131 -6.21 11.50 -5.06
C PRO A 131 -5.04 10.52 -4.94
N LEU A 132 -4.17 10.52 -5.95
CA LEU A 132 -2.87 9.84 -5.87
C LEU A 132 -1.97 10.66 -4.94
N ALA A 133 -1.70 10.15 -3.75
CA ALA A 133 -0.69 10.69 -2.85
C ALA A 133 0.58 9.85 -2.94
N LEU A 134 1.73 10.53 -3.09
CA LEU A 134 3.05 9.91 -3.10
C LEU A 134 3.89 10.50 -1.98
N THR A 135 4.66 9.65 -1.30
CA THR A 135 5.46 10.09 -0.15
C THR A 135 6.85 9.46 -0.13
N THR A 136 7.80 10.26 0.36
CA THR A 136 9.15 9.81 0.69
C THR A 136 9.59 10.48 1.97
N THR A 137 9.91 9.70 2.98
CA THR A 137 10.47 10.20 4.24
C THR A 137 11.96 9.96 4.26
N PHE A 138 12.75 10.97 4.62
CA PHE A 138 14.21 10.84 4.65
C PHE A 138 14.82 11.71 5.75
N THR A 139 16.03 11.36 6.17
CA THR A 139 16.80 12.14 7.16
C THR A 139 17.86 13.02 6.49
N THR A 140 18.04 14.22 7.02
CA THR A 140 19.14 15.14 6.67
C THR A 140 20.23 15.18 7.76
N VAL A 141 20.11 14.34 8.79
CA VAL A 141 21.06 14.26 9.91
C VAL A 141 22.30 13.44 9.53
N SER A 142 22.16 12.52 8.57
CA SER A 142 23.26 11.70 8.07
C SER A 142 24.16 12.46 7.10
N ALA A 143 25.26 11.82 6.70
CA ALA A 143 26.03 12.26 5.55
C ALA A 143 25.14 12.36 4.30
N ALA A 144 25.62 13.12 3.30
CA ALA A 144 24.95 13.29 2.02
C ALA A 144 24.51 11.92 1.46
N ASN A 145 23.27 11.88 1.00
CA ASN A 145 22.59 10.67 0.58
C ASN A 145 21.66 10.97 -0.60
N GLN A 146 21.41 9.97 -1.43
CA GLN A 146 20.37 9.98 -2.44
C GLN A 146 19.43 8.81 -2.21
N THR A 147 18.14 9.11 -1.96
CA THR A 147 17.14 8.03 -1.82
C THR A 147 17.09 7.16 -3.08
N PRO A 148 16.68 5.88 -2.99
CA PRO A 148 16.78 4.95 -4.11
C PRO A 148 16.00 5.41 -5.35
N SER A 149 16.57 5.17 -6.53
CA SER A 149 15.91 5.42 -7.81
C SER A 149 15.08 4.21 -8.23
N LEU A 150 13.89 4.46 -8.77
CA LEU A 150 12.96 3.41 -9.18
C LEU A 150 12.62 3.50 -10.67
N SER A 151 12.44 2.35 -11.28
CA SER A 151 12.01 2.19 -12.67
C SER A 151 10.67 1.49 -12.76
N ILE A 152 9.96 1.72 -13.87
CA ILE A 152 8.84 0.86 -14.27
C ILE A 152 9.40 -0.42 -14.93
N PRO A 153 8.71 -1.57 -14.78
CA PRO A 153 9.12 -2.81 -15.46
C PRO A 153 9.25 -2.60 -16.98
N THR A 154 10.42 -2.92 -17.54
CA THR A 154 10.69 -2.79 -18.99
C THR A 154 9.96 -3.81 -19.83
N THR A 155 9.49 -4.90 -19.21
CA THR A 155 8.62 -5.92 -19.80
C THR A 155 7.19 -5.42 -20.07
N GLY A 156 6.86 -4.20 -19.64
CA GLY A 156 5.54 -3.59 -19.75
C GLY A 156 4.69 -3.80 -18.49
N LEU A 157 3.54 -3.14 -18.46
CA LEU A 157 2.57 -3.19 -17.34
C LEU A 157 1.48 -4.25 -17.54
N TYR A 158 1.46 -4.94 -18.68
CA TYR A 158 0.48 -5.99 -18.96
C TYR A 158 0.94 -7.31 -18.35
N ILE A 159 0.07 -7.93 -17.56
CA ILE A 159 0.32 -9.22 -16.95
C ILE A 159 -0.78 -10.23 -17.32
N PRO A 160 -0.42 -11.49 -17.60
CA PRO A 160 -1.39 -12.52 -17.95
C PRO A 160 -2.33 -12.86 -16.79
N ILE A 161 -3.61 -13.01 -17.09
CA ILE A 161 -4.58 -13.66 -16.21
C ILE A 161 -4.28 -15.17 -16.07
N ASN A 162 -4.57 -15.73 -14.89
CA ASN A 162 -4.44 -17.13 -14.51
C ASN A 162 -3.02 -17.71 -14.63
N GLN A 163 -1.98 -16.86 -14.66
CA GLN A 163 -0.60 -17.29 -14.73
C GLN A 163 0.20 -16.68 -13.58
N LYS A 164 1.12 -17.45 -13.01
CA LYS A 164 2.07 -16.93 -12.03
C LYS A 164 2.98 -15.91 -12.70
N ILE A 165 3.14 -14.76 -12.07
CA ILE A 165 4.00 -13.68 -12.54
C ILE A 165 4.97 -13.26 -11.45
N THR A 166 6.15 -12.81 -11.87
CA THR A 166 7.14 -12.16 -11.01
C THR A 166 7.50 -10.83 -11.64
N LEU A 167 7.26 -9.74 -10.90
CA LEU A 167 7.60 -8.38 -11.29
C LEU A 167 8.86 -7.96 -10.54
N PRO A 168 9.97 -7.65 -11.26
CA PRO A 168 11.16 -7.12 -10.62
C PRO A 168 10.92 -5.65 -10.27
N LEU A 169 10.74 -5.36 -8.98
CA LEU A 169 10.55 -3.99 -8.46
C LEU A 169 11.77 -3.52 -7.65
N HIS A 170 12.95 -4.03 -7.98
CA HIS A 170 14.18 -3.59 -7.33
C HIS A 170 14.45 -2.12 -7.65
N ALA A 171 14.89 -1.42 -6.61
CA ALA A 171 15.36 -0.04 -6.70
C ALA A 171 16.89 -0.04 -6.82
N ILE A 172 17.43 1.01 -7.43
CA ILE A 172 18.87 1.23 -7.55
C ILE A 172 19.27 2.26 -6.51
N ASP A 173 20.11 1.85 -5.59
CA ASP A 173 20.86 2.74 -4.71
C ASP A 173 22.29 2.91 -5.23
N VAL A 174 22.75 4.17 -5.27
CA VAL A 174 24.07 4.55 -5.79
C VAL A 174 25.12 4.68 -4.69
N ASP A 175 24.69 4.79 -3.43
CA ASP A 175 25.56 5.06 -2.29
C ASP A 175 26.02 3.78 -1.57
N GLY A 176 25.52 2.60 -1.96
CA GLY A 176 25.90 1.29 -1.43
C GLY A 176 25.15 0.85 -0.17
N ASP A 177 23.98 1.43 0.07
CA ASP A 177 23.09 1.16 1.19
C ASP A 177 22.29 -0.13 1.02
N SER A 178 21.87 -0.67 2.16
CA SER A 178 21.00 -1.85 2.18
C SER A 178 19.55 -1.44 1.97
N LEU A 179 18.91 -2.03 0.97
CA LEU A 179 17.50 -1.81 0.67
C LEU A 179 16.64 -2.95 1.22
N VAL A 180 15.54 -2.59 1.87
CA VAL A 180 14.54 -3.52 2.37
C VAL A 180 13.19 -3.17 1.78
N TYR A 181 12.58 -4.13 1.10
CA TYR A 181 11.32 -3.97 0.40
C TYR A 181 10.15 -4.49 1.25
N GLY A 182 9.05 -3.75 1.27
CA GLY A 182 7.82 -4.17 1.94
C GLY A 182 6.58 -3.88 1.12
N LEU A 183 5.58 -4.76 1.20
CA LEU A 183 4.26 -4.47 0.66
C LEU A 183 3.67 -3.26 1.41
N ALA A 184 3.15 -2.30 0.68
CA ALA A 184 2.50 -1.13 1.26
C ALA A 184 1.09 -0.99 0.70
N LYS A 185 0.23 -0.27 1.40
CA LYS A 185 -1.07 0.13 0.84
C LYS A 185 -0.97 1.49 0.20
N SER A 186 -1.84 1.71 -0.77
CA SER A 186 -1.91 3.00 -1.43
C SER A 186 -2.29 4.12 -0.47
N GLN A 187 -1.74 5.29 -0.75
CA GLN A 187 -1.97 6.51 0.00
C GLN A 187 -2.92 7.43 -0.76
N THR A 188 -3.64 8.23 0.00
CA THR A 188 -4.60 9.22 -0.47
C THR A 188 -4.63 10.38 0.52
N ASN A 189 -5.41 11.41 0.25
CA ASN A 189 -5.66 12.50 1.17
C ASN A 189 -7.10 13.01 1.06
N THR A 190 -7.42 14.03 1.83
CA THR A 190 -8.63 14.81 1.59
C THR A 190 -8.28 15.91 0.58
N MET A 191 -9.16 16.17 -0.39
CA MET A 191 -8.89 17.18 -1.43
C MET A 191 -8.53 18.58 -0.89
N SER A 192 -8.93 18.91 0.34
CA SER A 192 -8.64 20.19 1.00
C SER A 192 -7.28 20.25 1.69
N ASP A 193 -6.54 19.14 1.80
CA ASP A 193 -5.29 19.05 2.54
C ASP A 193 -4.27 18.19 1.78
N PHE A 194 -3.49 18.85 0.92
CA PHE A 194 -2.56 18.16 0.03
C PHE A 194 -1.20 17.84 0.64
N CYS A 195 -0.94 18.27 1.89
CA CYS A 195 0.29 17.98 2.63
C CYS A 195 0.10 16.94 3.75
N ASN A 196 -1.13 16.46 3.96
CA ASN A 196 -1.40 15.32 4.81
C ASN A 196 -1.89 14.15 3.97
N TYR A 197 -1.35 12.96 4.23
CA TYR A 197 -1.78 11.73 3.58
C TYR A 197 -2.33 10.75 4.62
N ARG A 198 -3.15 9.83 4.15
CA ARG A 198 -3.63 8.68 4.90
C ARG A 198 -3.52 7.44 4.03
N GLN A 199 -3.45 6.29 4.69
CA GLN A 199 -3.63 5.01 4.01
C GLN A 199 -5.07 4.90 3.50
N MET A 200 -5.23 4.40 2.28
CA MET A 200 -6.53 4.18 1.67
C MET A 200 -7.19 2.95 2.30
N SER A 201 -8.30 3.16 3.02
CA SER A 201 -9.01 2.08 3.72
C SER A 201 -9.68 1.08 2.78
N THR A 202 -10.00 1.51 1.56
CA THR A 202 -10.60 0.67 0.51
C THR A 202 -9.58 -0.14 -0.29
N TYR A 203 -8.28 0.12 -0.11
CA TYR A 203 -7.23 -0.62 -0.78
C TYR A 203 -7.08 -2.03 -0.16
N GLN A 204 -7.10 -3.02 -1.03
CA GLN A 204 -6.76 -4.40 -0.74
C GLN A 204 -5.54 -4.79 -1.57
N PHE A 205 -4.73 -5.72 -1.07
CA PHE A 205 -3.69 -6.30 -1.91
C PHE A 205 -4.35 -7.07 -3.08
N PRO A 206 -3.69 -7.18 -4.24
CA PRO A 206 -4.32 -7.73 -5.45
C PRO A 206 -4.94 -9.13 -5.30
N ASN A 207 -4.31 -10.03 -4.55
CA ASN A 207 -4.86 -11.36 -4.26
C ASN A 207 -6.00 -11.34 -3.23
N ASP A 208 -5.97 -10.40 -2.28
CA ASP A 208 -7.02 -10.22 -1.28
C ASP A 208 -8.32 -9.73 -1.94
N ALA A 209 -8.21 -8.92 -2.99
CA ALA A 209 -9.37 -8.40 -3.73
C ALA A 209 -10.18 -9.48 -4.46
N THR A 210 -9.56 -10.61 -4.80
CA THR A 210 -10.24 -11.77 -5.41
C THR A 210 -10.36 -12.96 -4.47
N HIS A 211 -9.76 -12.89 -3.28
CA HIS A 211 -9.62 -14.00 -2.33
C HIS A 211 -9.05 -15.29 -2.98
N GLN A 212 -8.04 -15.14 -3.84
CA GLN A 212 -7.42 -16.25 -4.56
C GLN A 212 -5.90 -16.10 -4.68
N GLY A 213 -5.20 -17.23 -4.63
CA GLY A 213 -3.75 -17.27 -4.82
C GLY A 213 -2.94 -16.58 -3.71
N THR A 214 -1.69 -16.27 -4.01
CA THR A 214 -0.78 -15.60 -3.08
C THR A 214 -0.17 -14.35 -3.71
N TYR A 215 0.23 -13.39 -2.87
CA TYR A 215 0.88 -12.15 -3.30
C TYR A 215 1.99 -11.81 -2.31
N LYS A 216 3.24 -11.97 -2.75
CA LYS A 216 4.42 -11.94 -1.87
C LYS A 216 5.54 -11.12 -2.49
N LEU A 217 6.12 -10.24 -1.69
CA LEU A 217 7.29 -9.45 -2.06
C LEU A 217 8.53 -10.00 -1.36
N ASN A 218 9.58 -10.29 -2.12
CA ASN A 218 10.87 -10.62 -1.53
C ASN A 218 11.49 -9.34 -0.94
N SER A 219 11.63 -9.30 0.39
CA SER A 219 12.10 -8.12 1.10
C SER A 219 13.56 -7.76 0.86
N ARG A 220 14.36 -8.65 0.24
CA ARG A 220 15.76 -8.39 -0.12
C ARG A 220 15.95 -8.05 -1.58
N THR A 221 15.19 -8.69 -2.47
CA THR A 221 15.40 -8.52 -3.93
C THR A 221 14.41 -7.55 -4.57
N GLY A 222 13.28 -7.26 -3.92
CA GLY A 222 12.21 -6.47 -4.53
C GLY A 222 11.40 -7.24 -5.59
N ASP A 223 11.58 -8.57 -5.71
CA ASP A 223 10.77 -9.38 -6.62
C ASP A 223 9.38 -9.61 -6.03
N LEU A 224 8.37 -9.07 -6.70
CA LEU A 224 6.97 -9.28 -6.36
C LEU A 224 6.43 -10.48 -7.13
N THR A 225 6.01 -11.52 -6.41
CA THR A 225 5.35 -12.69 -6.99
C THR A 225 3.85 -12.64 -6.73
N TRP A 226 3.06 -12.69 -7.80
CA TRP A 226 1.60 -12.86 -7.74
C TRP A 226 1.24 -14.22 -8.34
N ASP A 227 0.81 -15.13 -7.48
CA ASP A 227 0.50 -16.51 -7.86
C ASP A 227 -0.94 -16.59 -8.38
N ALA A 228 -1.05 -16.30 -9.68
CA ALA A 228 -2.21 -16.26 -10.55
C ALA A 228 -3.23 -15.12 -10.28
N PRO A 229 -3.11 -13.97 -10.97
CA PRO A 229 -4.19 -12.98 -11.07
C PRO A 229 -5.43 -13.62 -11.70
N THR A 230 -6.62 -13.51 -11.10
CA THR A 230 -7.79 -14.27 -11.55
C THR A 230 -8.95 -13.43 -12.08
N LYS A 231 -8.77 -12.12 -12.15
CA LYS A 231 -9.78 -11.18 -12.66
C LYS A 231 -9.12 -10.10 -13.50
N LEU A 232 -9.63 -9.89 -14.71
CA LEU A 232 -9.18 -8.87 -15.64
C LEU A 232 -9.38 -7.45 -15.07
N GLY A 233 -8.49 -6.53 -15.45
CA GLY A 233 -8.61 -5.12 -15.12
C GLY A 233 -7.32 -4.51 -14.57
N ASN A 234 -7.42 -3.26 -14.16
CA ASN A 234 -6.31 -2.48 -13.60
C ASN A 234 -6.12 -2.83 -12.13
N TYR A 235 -4.87 -3.05 -11.70
CA TYR A 235 -4.52 -3.26 -10.31
C TYR A 235 -3.43 -2.29 -9.89
N THR A 236 -3.59 -1.70 -8.71
CA THR A 236 -2.56 -0.87 -8.10
C THR A 236 -1.65 -1.72 -7.22
N ILE A 237 -0.35 -1.61 -7.47
CA ILE A 237 0.73 -2.21 -6.70
C ILE A 237 1.45 -1.09 -5.97
N VAL A 238 1.65 -1.25 -4.66
CA VAL A 238 2.41 -0.28 -3.86
C VAL A 238 3.47 -1.02 -3.05
N ILE A 239 4.69 -0.54 -3.14
CA ILE A 239 5.80 -1.04 -2.33
C ILE A 239 6.44 0.11 -1.55
N SER A 240 6.97 -0.23 -0.38
CA SER A 240 7.84 0.63 0.42
C SER A 240 9.27 0.13 0.29
N ILE A 241 10.21 1.06 0.12
CA ILE A 241 11.65 0.79 0.03
C ILE A 241 12.29 1.54 1.19
N SER A 242 12.78 0.79 2.17
CA SER A 242 13.51 1.34 3.31
C SER A 242 15.01 1.20 3.08
N GLU A 243 15.73 2.30 3.20
CA GLU A 243 17.17 2.41 2.93
C GLU A 243 17.93 2.50 4.26
N TYR A 244 18.96 1.66 4.43
CA TYR A 244 19.76 1.59 5.65
C TYR A 244 21.25 1.72 5.36
N ARG A 245 21.91 2.58 6.14
CA ARG A 245 23.37 2.68 6.19
C ARG A 245 23.85 2.26 7.57
N ASN A 246 24.69 1.22 7.63
CA ASN A 246 25.21 0.68 8.88
C ASN A 246 24.12 0.36 9.93
N GLY A 247 22.95 -0.10 9.48
CA GLY A 247 21.81 -0.42 10.34
C GLY A 247 20.94 0.77 10.76
N VAL A 248 21.28 2.00 10.36
CA VAL A 248 20.47 3.21 10.60
C VAL A 248 19.57 3.47 9.39
N LEU A 249 18.27 3.67 9.63
CA LEU A 249 17.31 4.03 8.59
C LEU A 249 17.59 5.44 8.07
N LEU A 250 17.83 5.57 6.77
CA LEU A 250 18.06 6.85 6.10
C LEU A 250 16.81 7.39 5.42
N SER A 251 16.10 6.51 4.72
CA SER A 251 14.89 6.90 4.00
C SER A 251 13.88 5.75 3.87
N GLN A 252 12.63 6.13 3.63
CA GLN A 252 11.56 5.24 3.23
C GLN A 252 10.79 5.89 2.08
N THR A 253 10.85 5.28 0.91
CA THR A 253 10.18 5.73 -0.32
C THR A 253 9.00 4.82 -0.61
N ALA A 254 7.81 5.39 -0.83
CA ALA A 254 6.67 4.65 -1.36
C ALA A 254 6.65 4.79 -2.89
N GLN A 255 6.63 3.66 -3.60
CA GLN A 255 6.37 3.61 -5.03
C GLN A 255 5.01 3.01 -5.27
N GLU A 256 4.20 3.72 -6.05
CA GLU A 256 2.94 3.20 -6.58
C GLU A 256 3.07 2.99 -8.09
N ILE A 257 2.63 1.85 -8.59
CA ILE A 257 2.49 1.56 -10.02
C ILE A 257 1.17 0.81 -10.28
N MET A 258 0.63 0.97 -11.48
CA MET A 258 -0.49 0.17 -11.95
C MET A 258 -0.01 -0.94 -12.88
N VAL A 259 -0.66 -2.09 -12.83
CA VAL A 259 -0.54 -3.15 -13.83
C VAL A 259 -1.91 -3.46 -14.40
N ILE A 260 -1.93 -4.02 -15.61
CA ILE A 260 -3.15 -4.36 -16.34
C ILE A 260 -3.19 -5.88 -16.49
N VAL A 261 -4.10 -6.53 -15.77
CA VAL A 261 -4.38 -7.95 -15.93
C VAL A 261 -5.20 -8.13 -17.19
N ALA A 262 -4.62 -8.81 -18.18
CA ALA A 262 -5.20 -9.01 -19.50
C ALA A 262 -5.16 -10.50 -19.89
N ASP A 263 -6.00 -10.87 -20.85
CA ASP A 263 -5.91 -12.17 -21.49
C ASP A 263 -4.73 -12.17 -22.47
N LEU A 264 -3.65 -12.85 -22.09
CA LEU A 264 -2.42 -12.95 -22.84
C LEU A 264 -2.09 -14.43 -23.07
N PRO A 265 -1.44 -14.77 -24.20
CA PRO A 265 -1.02 -16.15 -24.47
C PRO A 265 -0.16 -16.72 -23.33
N GLY A 266 -0.40 -17.98 -22.98
CA GLY A 266 0.40 -18.73 -22.01
C GLY A 266 -0.40 -19.87 -21.38
N THR A 267 0.30 -20.72 -20.63
CA THR A 267 -0.35 -21.87 -19.96
C THR A 267 -0.80 -21.44 -18.57
N PRO A 268 -2.09 -21.59 -18.22
CA PRO A 268 -2.56 -21.30 -16.87
C PRO A 268 -1.75 -22.03 -15.81
N SER A 269 -1.42 -21.33 -14.73
CA SER A 269 -0.77 -21.91 -13.56
C SER A 269 -1.82 -22.53 -12.63
N THR A 270 -1.43 -23.54 -11.86
CA THR A 270 -2.26 -24.03 -10.76
C THR A 270 -2.41 -22.94 -9.71
N ILE A 271 -3.62 -22.45 -9.50
CA ILE A 271 -3.90 -21.39 -8.50
C ILE A 271 -3.73 -22.00 -7.10
N PRO A 272 -2.78 -21.53 -6.27
CA PRO A 272 -2.65 -22.02 -4.91
C PRO A 272 -3.83 -21.55 -4.04
N ALA A 273 -3.98 -22.19 -2.87
CA ALA A 273 -4.95 -21.73 -1.88
C ALA A 273 -4.68 -20.27 -1.49
N TYR A 274 -5.76 -19.53 -1.21
CA TYR A 274 -5.66 -18.14 -0.80
C TYR A 274 -4.83 -17.98 0.48
N GLU A 275 -3.82 -17.11 0.41
CA GLU A 275 -3.02 -16.68 1.55
C GLU A 275 -3.05 -15.14 1.61
N PRO A 276 -3.52 -14.52 2.70
CA PRO A 276 -3.56 -13.07 2.81
C PRO A 276 -2.18 -12.44 2.63
N ALA A 277 -2.12 -11.36 1.86
CA ALA A 277 -0.88 -10.61 1.75
C ALA A 277 -0.54 -9.89 3.06
N ILE A 278 0.75 -9.87 3.40
CA ILE A 278 1.24 -9.28 4.65
C ILE A 278 1.88 -7.93 4.31
N GLU A 279 1.32 -6.86 4.86
CA GLU A 279 1.90 -5.52 4.80
C GLU A 279 3.27 -5.47 5.50
N GLY A 280 4.19 -4.71 4.94
CA GLY A 280 5.57 -4.60 5.39
C GLY A 280 6.51 -5.59 4.71
N ASN A 281 7.69 -5.74 5.30
CA ASN A 281 8.83 -6.50 4.74
C ASN A 281 8.86 -7.97 5.18
N GLY A 282 7.72 -8.51 5.62
CA GLY A 282 7.61 -9.86 6.16
C GLY A 282 8.25 -10.05 7.55
N ILE A 283 8.85 -9.02 8.14
CA ILE A 283 9.25 -9.04 9.55
C ILE A 283 7.99 -8.73 10.38
N ILE A 284 7.47 -9.75 11.07
CA ILE A 284 6.38 -9.61 12.02
C ILE A 284 6.94 -8.92 13.28
N THR A 285 7.07 -7.59 13.26
CA THR A 285 7.46 -6.80 14.44
C THR A 285 6.28 -6.61 15.42
N ALA A 286 5.05 -6.84 14.93
CA ALA A 286 3.82 -6.98 15.70
C ALA A 286 2.82 -7.83 14.92
N ILE A 287 1.92 -8.52 15.62
CA ILE A 287 0.74 -9.14 15.00
C ILE A 287 -0.10 -7.98 14.42
N PRO A 288 -0.42 -7.96 13.12
CA PRO A 288 -1.27 -6.92 12.56
C PRO A 288 -2.61 -6.91 13.32
N ASN A 289 -3.13 -5.72 13.61
CA ASN A 289 -4.53 -5.57 13.99
C ASN A 289 -5.37 -5.88 12.74
N TYR A 290 -5.61 -7.16 12.48
CA TYR A 290 -6.63 -7.56 11.53
C TYR A 290 -7.98 -7.11 12.10
N ILE A 291 -8.51 -6.02 11.57
CA ILE A 291 -9.89 -5.61 11.81
C ILE A 291 -10.72 -6.47 10.87
N ASP A 292 -11.13 -7.65 11.34
CA ASP A 292 -12.27 -8.33 10.74
C ASP A 292 -13.50 -7.53 11.16
N SER A 293 -14.22 -6.92 10.21
CA SER A 293 -15.46 -6.21 10.53
C SER A 293 -16.53 -7.15 11.12
N ASP A 294 -16.38 -8.46 10.95
CA ASP A 294 -17.32 -9.47 11.43
C ASP A 294 -16.89 -10.22 12.70
N MET A 295 -15.67 -9.98 13.20
CA MET A 295 -15.15 -10.67 14.38
C MET A 295 -14.13 -9.81 15.14
N VAL A 296 -14.34 -9.65 16.45
CA VAL A 296 -13.44 -8.88 17.32
C VAL A 296 -12.96 -9.77 18.47
N LEU A 297 -11.65 -9.78 18.69
CA LEU A 297 -11.02 -10.42 19.85
C LEU A 297 -10.47 -9.35 20.81
N THR A 298 -11.05 -9.26 22.00
CA THR A 298 -10.55 -8.41 23.08
C THR A 298 -9.98 -9.25 24.21
N ALA A 299 -8.86 -8.81 24.77
CA ALA A 299 -8.22 -9.42 25.92
C ALA A 299 -7.70 -8.33 26.84
N PHE A 300 -8.12 -8.33 28.10
CA PHE A 300 -7.78 -7.31 29.08
C PHE A 300 -7.79 -7.87 30.52
N PRO A 301 -7.04 -7.27 31.46
CA PRO A 301 -6.05 -6.23 31.23
C PRO A 301 -4.79 -6.77 30.51
N SER A 302 -4.04 -5.90 29.86
CA SER A 302 -2.68 -6.20 29.41
C SER A 302 -1.82 -4.95 29.65
N PRO A 303 -0.83 -4.99 30.57
CA PRO A 303 -0.33 -6.18 31.26
C PRO A 303 -1.32 -6.80 32.29
N VAL A 304 -1.30 -8.13 32.43
CA VAL A 304 -2.13 -8.90 33.36
C VAL A 304 -1.30 -9.41 34.54
N GLU A 305 -1.90 -9.45 35.73
CA GLU A 305 -1.34 -10.11 36.92
C GLU A 305 -2.06 -11.43 37.18
N ASP A 306 -3.29 -11.42 37.68
CA ASP A 306 -3.94 -12.67 38.11
C ASP A 306 -4.94 -13.24 37.12
N ARG A 307 -5.74 -12.38 36.48
CA ARG A 307 -6.90 -12.82 35.72
C ARG A 307 -7.01 -12.08 34.40
N LEU A 308 -7.01 -12.83 33.30
CA LEU A 308 -7.20 -12.32 31.95
C LEU A 308 -8.64 -12.56 31.53
N GLN A 309 -9.35 -11.50 31.14
CA GLN A 309 -10.68 -11.59 30.54
C GLN A 309 -10.52 -11.53 29.02
N VAL A 310 -11.15 -12.47 28.33
CA VAL A 310 -11.13 -12.57 26.87
C VAL A 310 -12.56 -12.58 26.36
N VAL A 311 -12.85 -11.70 25.40
CA VAL A 311 -14.16 -11.61 24.76
C VAL A 311 -13.99 -11.76 23.25
N ILE A 312 -14.74 -12.68 22.67
CA ILE A 312 -14.86 -12.91 21.23
C ILE A 312 -16.25 -12.43 20.82
N GLN A 313 -16.32 -11.40 19.99
CA GLN A 313 -17.56 -10.89 19.43
C GLN A 313 -17.64 -11.20 17.95
N THR A 314 -18.80 -11.59 17.45
CA THR A 314 -19.06 -11.93 16.04
C THR A 314 -20.36 -11.33 15.54
N SER A 315 -20.41 -10.91 14.27
CA SER A 315 -21.63 -10.37 13.64
C SER A 315 -22.78 -11.39 13.63
N ASN A 316 -22.47 -12.67 13.41
CA ASN A 316 -23.44 -13.77 13.38
C ASN A 316 -23.23 -14.75 14.55
N PRO A 317 -24.28 -15.41 15.07
CA PRO A 317 -24.14 -16.45 16.08
C PRO A 317 -23.27 -17.61 15.57
N THR A 318 -22.12 -17.82 16.20
CA THR A 318 -21.15 -18.84 15.78
C THR A 318 -20.54 -19.52 17.00
N THR A 319 -20.00 -20.73 16.83
CA THR A 319 -19.18 -21.42 17.85
C THR A 319 -17.74 -20.94 17.76
N ALA A 320 -17.02 -20.94 18.87
CA ALA A 320 -15.64 -20.46 18.94
C ALA A 320 -14.74 -21.44 19.71
N THR A 321 -13.44 -21.41 19.45
CA THR A 321 -12.44 -22.03 20.32
C THR A 321 -11.40 -20.98 20.70
N LEU A 322 -11.14 -20.85 21.99
CA LEU A 322 -10.15 -19.95 22.55
C LEU A 322 -8.94 -20.74 23.02
N GLN A 323 -7.74 -20.24 22.74
CA GLN A 323 -6.49 -20.77 23.24
C GLN A 323 -5.60 -19.67 23.81
N LEU A 324 -4.85 -20.00 24.86
CA LEU A 324 -3.73 -19.23 25.35
C LEU A 324 -2.46 -20.01 25.04
N LEU A 325 -1.49 -19.38 24.39
CA LEU A 325 -0.23 -19.96 23.99
C LEU A 325 0.92 -19.23 24.67
N ASP A 326 1.96 -19.95 25.10
CA ASP A 326 3.23 -19.33 25.47
C ASP A 326 4.00 -18.84 24.23
N ILE A 327 5.11 -18.12 24.45
CA ILE A 327 5.92 -17.54 23.36
C ILE A 327 6.52 -18.58 22.40
N ASN A 328 6.63 -19.84 22.82
CA ASN A 328 7.10 -20.94 21.98
C ASN A 328 5.96 -21.61 21.21
N GLY A 329 4.74 -21.08 21.31
CA GLY A 329 3.55 -21.61 20.64
C GLY A 329 2.91 -22.81 21.36
N ARG A 330 3.36 -23.15 22.57
CA ARG A 330 2.76 -24.26 23.33
C ARG A 330 1.46 -23.79 23.96
N ASN A 331 0.42 -24.61 23.82
CA ASN A 331 -0.89 -24.37 24.41
C ASN A 331 -0.85 -24.54 25.94
N VAL A 332 -1.23 -23.48 26.66
CA VAL A 332 -1.30 -23.45 28.12
C VAL A 332 -2.74 -23.37 28.65
N HIS A 333 -3.71 -23.04 27.80
CA HIS A 333 -5.14 -23.08 28.13
C HIS A 333 -5.98 -23.16 26.85
N GLU A 334 -7.04 -23.97 26.86
CA GLU A 334 -7.98 -24.08 25.76
C GLU A 334 -9.42 -24.15 26.26
N GLN A 335 -10.31 -23.45 25.58
CA GLN A 335 -11.75 -23.47 25.84
C GLN A 335 -12.53 -23.49 24.52
N THR A 336 -13.35 -24.51 24.31
CA THR A 336 -14.28 -24.59 23.17
C THR A 336 -15.68 -24.18 23.60
N PHE A 337 -16.29 -23.26 22.86
CA PHE A 337 -17.66 -22.80 23.02
C PHE A 337 -18.58 -23.50 22.02
N ASN A 338 -19.25 -24.56 22.48
CA ASN A 338 -20.08 -25.41 21.62
C ASN A 338 -21.46 -24.80 21.30
N ARG A 339 -21.86 -23.72 21.96
CA ARG A 339 -23.13 -23.01 21.71
C ARG A 339 -22.87 -21.85 20.76
N ALA A 340 -23.62 -21.75 19.66
CA ALA A 340 -23.54 -20.58 18.79
C ALA A 340 -24.03 -19.31 19.50
N SER A 341 -23.17 -18.29 19.55
CA SER A 341 -23.45 -16.99 20.18
C SER A 341 -22.76 -15.87 19.39
N ARG A 342 -23.26 -14.63 19.51
CA ARG A 342 -22.59 -13.43 18.98
C ARG A 342 -21.47 -12.95 19.90
N GLU A 343 -21.45 -13.44 21.13
CA GLU A 343 -20.46 -13.10 22.14
C GLU A 343 -20.10 -14.34 22.94
N HIS A 344 -18.80 -14.57 23.08
CA HIS A 344 -18.22 -15.60 23.94
C HIS A 344 -17.22 -14.95 24.88
N GLU A 345 -17.31 -15.29 26.15
CA GLU A 345 -16.46 -14.72 27.18
C GLU A 345 -15.78 -15.85 27.96
N GLN A 346 -14.48 -15.67 28.23
CA GLN A 346 -13.73 -16.53 29.13
C GLN A 346 -12.88 -15.71 30.09
N SER A 347 -12.87 -16.13 31.34
CA SER A 347 -11.90 -15.68 32.32
C SER A 347 -10.81 -16.74 32.51
N ILE A 348 -9.56 -16.36 32.29
CA ILE A 348 -8.40 -17.25 32.39
C ILE A 348 -7.59 -16.86 33.63
N ASN A 349 -7.30 -17.84 34.49
CA ASN A 349 -6.40 -17.67 35.62
C ASN A 349 -4.94 -17.69 35.12
N MET A 350 -4.21 -16.62 35.41
CA MET A 350 -2.83 -16.38 34.99
C MET A 350 -1.83 -16.52 36.15
N THR A 351 -2.28 -16.69 37.40
CA THR A 351 -1.43 -16.64 38.59
C THR A 351 -0.32 -17.72 38.58
N SER A 352 -0.58 -18.89 38.01
CA SER A 352 0.40 -19.99 37.92
C SER A 352 1.36 -19.89 36.72
N LEU A 353 1.21 -18.86 35.87
CA LEU A 353 2.00 -18.69 34.66
C LEU A 353 3.18 -17.75 34.92
N ALA A 354 4.35 -18.07 34.35
CA ALA A 354 5.55 -17.26 34.50
C ALA A 354 5.37 -15.88 33.83
N PRO A 355 6.00 -14.81 34.37
CA PRO A 355 6.07 -13.51 33.71
C PRO A 355 6.62 -13.63 32.28
N GLY A 356 6.00 -12.92 31.34
CA GLY A 356 6.39 -13.04 29.94
C GLY A 356 5.30 -12.64 28.96
N THR A 357 5.55 -12.92 27.69
CA THR A 357 4.60 -12.68 26.60
C THR A 357 3.80 -13.95 26.30
N TYR A 358 2.49 -13.81 26.18
CA TYR A 358 1.58 -14.88 25.77
C TYR A 358 0.72 -14.42 24.58
N LEU A 359 0.18 -15.38 23.86
CA LEU A 359 -0.71 -15.15 22.71
C LEU A 359 -2.08 -15.75 22.98
N VAL A 360 -3.12 -14.93 22.85
CA VAL A 360 -4.52 -15.35 22.90
C VAL A 360 -4.99 -15.59 21.48
N ARG A 361 -5.38 -16.82 21.13
CA ARG A 361 -5.87 -17.19 19.80
C ARG A 361 -7.35 -17.57 19.88
N ALA A 362 -8.20 -16.92 19.08
CA ALA A 362 -9.60 -17.29 18.91
C ALA A 362 -9.82 -17.90 17.52
N MET A 363 -10.47 -19.05 17.43
CA MET A 363 -10.79 -19.76 16.20
C MET A 363 -12.31 -19.82 16.02
N VAL A 364 -12.84 -19.27 14.93
CA VAL A 364 -14.28 -19.19 14.65
C VAL A 364 -14.50 -19.51 13.17
N GLY A 365 -15.32 -20.52 12.86
CA GLY A 365 -15.71 -20.84 11.48
C GLY A 365 -14.53 -21.07 10.52
N GLY A 366 -13.42 -21.67 10.99
CA GLY A 366 -12.21 -21.89 10.20
C GLY A 366 -11.25 -20.69 10.11
N ARG A 367 -11.62 -19.55 10.68
CA ARG A 367 -10.78 -18.33 10.80
C ARG A 367 -10.09 -18.29 12.16
N SER A 368 -8.96 -17.59 12.27
CA SER A 368 -8.28 -17.36 13.55
C SER A 368 -7.87 -15.91 13.76
N LEU A 369 -8.22 -15.33 14.91
CA LEU A 369 -7.69 -14.07 15.41
C LEU A 369 -6.67 -14.32 16.51
N LEU A 370 -5.68 -13.43 16.63
CA LEU A 370 -4.63 -13.57 17.62
C LEU A 370 -4.31 -12.22 18.28
N ARG A 371 -4.15 -12.23 19.60
CA ARG A 371 -3.88 -11.03 20.40
C ARG A 371 -2.75 -11.30 21.39
N LYS A 372 -1.72 -10.44 21.37
CA LYS A 372 -0.62 -10.49 22.33
C LYS A 372 -1.07 -9.93 23.68
N ILE A 373 -0.68 -10.60 24.76
CA ILE A 373 -0.82 -10.11 26.14
C ILE A 373 0.51 -10.24 26.88
N VAL A 374 0.72 -9.36 27.86
CA VAL A 374 1.93 -9.38 28.72
C VAL A 374 1.52 -9.77 30.13
N LYS A 375 2.11 -10.84 30.67
CA LYS A 375 1.97 -11.24 32.08
C LYS A 375 3.11 -10.60 32.87
N ARG A 376 2.78 -9.86 33.92
CA ARG A 376 3.74 -9.33 34.90
C ARG A 376 4.11 -10.35 35.96
#